data_AF-A0A934XVK3-F1
#
_entry.id   AF-A0A934XVK3-F1
#
_cell.length_a   1.000
_cell.length_b   1.000
_cell.length_c   1.000
_cell.angle_alpha   90.00
_cell.angle_beta   90.00
_cell.angle_gamma   90.00
#
_symmetry.space_group_name_H-M   'P 1'
#
loop_
_entity.id
_entity.type
_entity.pdbx_description
1 polymer ?
#
loop_
_entity_poly.entity_id
_entity_poly.type
_entity_poly.pdbx_seq_one_letter_code
_entity_poly.pdbx_strand_id
1 'polypeptide(L)'
;MTEYGIADLRGATDEECVQRMLAICDARFVDALVSKAKAAGKLARDYVLPEAVRTNTPEGLHQRLASCGALTHLPHWPFGCDFDERELRLIGALKHLKASTVTPAGKLRSMAKALLRGRPRPEHLADLKRMRLDSPANISERIEARLLCLALDETSGQKRA
;
A
#
# COMPACT_ATOMS: atom_id res chain seq x y z
N MET A 1 -12.90 13.45 -8.62
CA MET A 1 -11.73 12.59 -8.90
C MET A 1 -11.76 11.42 -7.93
N THR A 2 -11.51 10.21 -8.41
CA THR A 2 -11.33 8.97 -7.64
C THR A 2 -10.11 8.22 -8.18
N GLU A 3 -9.73 7.11 -7.57
CA GLU A 3 -8.72 6.17 -8.08
C GLU A 3 -9.13 5.55 -9.43
N TYR A 4 -10.42 5.56 -9.76
CA TYR A 4 -10.97 5.04 -11.01
C TYR A 4 -10.99 6.07 -12.13
N GLY A 5 -10.77 7.36 -11.84
CA GLY A 5 -10.62 8.41 -12.85
C GLY A 5 -11.12 9.80 -12.44
N ILE A 6 -11.33 10.64 -13.45
CA ILE A 6 -11.81 12.01 -13.32
C ILE A 6 -13.07 12.17 -14.15
N ALA A 7 -14.14 12.69 -13.52
CA ALA A 7 -15.36 13.08 -14.20
C ALA A 7 -15.25 14.57 -14.54
N ASP A 8 -15.11 14.90 -15.83
CA ASP A 8 -15.22 16.29 -16.30
C ASP A 8 -16.69 16.68 -16.40
N LEU A 9 -17.13 17.68 -15.64
CA LEU A 9 -18.53 18.09 -15.54
C LEU A 9 -18.82 19.42 -16.25
N ARG A 10 -17.81 20.06 -16.86
CA ARG A 10 -17.97 21.39 -17.44
C ARG A 10 -18.92 21.34 -18.63
N GLY A 11 -19.94 22.21 -18.60
CA GLY A 11 -20.95 22.32 -19.66
C GLY A 11 -21.88 21.12 -19.78
N ALA A 12 -21.84 20.16 -18.85
CA ALA A 12 -22.70 18.99 -18.86
C ALA A 12 -24.06 19.30 -18.24
N THR A 13 -25.10 18.66 -18.76
CA THR A 13 -26.42 18.63 -18.12
C THR A 13 -26.35 17.88 -16.79
N ASP A 14 -27.38 18.07 -15.97
CA ASP A 14 -27.50 17.40 -14.66
C ASP A 14 -27.47 15.87 -14.78
N GLU A 15 -28.16 15.30 -15.77
CA GLU A 15 -28.12 13.85 -16.03
C GLU A 15 -26.73 13.39 -16.48
N GLU A 16 -26.09 14.09 -17.42
CA GLU A 16 -24.73 13.78 -17.85
C GLU A 16 -23.73 13.87 -16.69
N CYS A 17 -23.92 14.82 -15.77
CA CYS A 17 -23.11 14.91 -14.57
C CYS A 17 -23.23 13.64 -13.73
N VAL A 18 -24.45 13.14 -13.50
CA VAL A 18 -24.67 11.89 -12.78
C VAL A 18 -24.01 10.72 -13.50
N GLN A 19 -24.19 10.59 -14.80
CA GLN A 19 -23.58 9.51 -15.58
C GLN A 19 -22.05 9.52 -15.50
N ARG A 20 -21.43 10.69 -15.64
CA ARG A 20 -19.96 10.84 -15.56
C ARG A 20 -19.42 10.58 -14.15
N MET A 21 -20.14 10.98 -13.11
CA MET A 21 -19.78 10.64 -11.74
C MET A 21 -19.91 9.14 -11.46
N LEU A 22 -20.99 8.50 -11.91
CA LEU A 22 -21.16 7.05 -11.81
C LEU A 22 -20.04 6.28 -12.51
N ALA A 23 -19.54 6.78 -13.64
CA ALA A 23 -18.46 6.15 -14.39
C ALA A 23 -17.13 6.03 -13.61
N ILE A 24 -16.92 6.86 -12.58
CA ILE A 24 -15.72 6.84 -11.73
C ILE A 24 -16.02 6.35 -10.31
N CYS A 25 -17.21 5.80 -10.04
CA CYS A 25 -17.56 5.22 -8.75
C CYS A 25 -17.01 3.81 -8.61
N ASP A 26 -16.73 3.42 -7.37
CA ASP A 26 -16.47 2.03 -7.01
C ASP A 26 -17.70 1.17 -7.27
N ALA A 27 -17.49 0.02 -7.92
CA ALA A 27 -18.53 -0.90 -8.35
C ALA A 27 -19.41 -1.38 -7.18
N ARG A 28 -18.89 -1.43 -5.95
CA ARG A 28 -19.65 -1.87 -4.76
C ARG A 28 -20.81 -0.95 -4.41
N PHE A 29 -20.80 0.31 -4.88
CA PHE A 29 -21.82 1.30 -4.53
C PHE A 29 -22.68 1.73 -5.72
N VAL A 30 -22.28 1.38 -6.94
CA VAL A 30 -22.85 1.97 -8.16
C VAL A 30 -24.34 1.66 -8.35
N ASP A 31 -24.78 0.43 -8.05
CA ASP A 31 -26.20 0.04 -8.23
C ASP A 31 -27.13 0.80 -7.28
N ALA A 32 -26.69 1.03 -6.04
CA ALA A 32 -27.42 1.83 -5.06
C ALA A 32 -27.49 3.31 -5.48
N LEU A 33 -26.42 3.84 -6.08
CA LEU A 33 -26.37 5.20 -6.60
C LEU A 33 -27.26 5.38 -7.83
N VAL A 34 -27.25 4.42 -8.78
CA VAL A 34 -28.15 4.40 -9.94
C VAL A 34 -29.61 4.40 -9.49
N SER A 35 -29.97 3.55 -8.52
CA SER A 35 -31.33 3.48 -8.00
C SER A 35 -31.78 4.81 -7.38
N LYS A 36 -30.92 5.45 -6.58
CA LYS A 36 -31.19 6.77 -5.99
C LYS A 36 -31.34 7.86 -7.06
N ALA A 37 -30.49 7.86 -8.08
CA ALA A 37 -30.56 8.85 -9.16
C ALA A 37 -31.85 8.70 -9.98
N LYS A 38 -32.26 7.47 -10.31
CA LYS A 38 -33.53 7.20 -10.98
C LYS A 38 -34.73 7.64 -10.13
N ALA A 39 -34.71 7.34 -8.82
CA ALA A 39 -35.77 7.76 -7.90
C ALA A 39 -35.89 9.29 -7.77
N ALA A 40 -34.76 10.00 -7.84
CA ALA A 40 -34.70 11.46 -7.80
C ALA A 40 -35.01 12.14 -9.16
N GLY A 41 -35.28 11.36 -10.22
CA GLY A 41 -35.49 11.90 -11.57
C GLY A 41 -34.23 12.49 -12.21
N LYS A 42 -33.05 12.15 -11.69
CA LYS A 42 -31.73 12.63 -12.15
C LYS A 42 -31.11 11.76 -13.24
N LEU A 43 -31.75 10.64 -13.56
CA LEU A 43 -31.27 9.65 -14.50
C LEU A 43 -32.46 8.97 -15.17
N ALA A 44 -32.37 8.75 -16.47
CA ALA A 44 -33.40 8.07 -17.24
C ALA A 44 -33.71 6.68 -16.67
N ARG A 45 -34.98 6.28 -16.70
CA ARG A 45 -35.43 5.01 -16.12
C ARG A 45 -34.81 3.80 -16.83
N ASP A 46 -34.59 3.92 -18.12
CA ASP A 46 -33.97 2.94 -19.01
C ASP A 46 -32.44 3.07 -19.10
N TYR A 47 -31.82 3.99 -18.35
CA TYR A 47 -30.36 4.10 -18.30
C TYR A 47 -29.72 2.76 -17.92
N VAL A 48 -28.74 2.36 -18.72
CA VAL A 48 -27.90 1.18 -18.54
C VAL A 48 -26.50 1.62 -18.12
N LEU A 49 -26.02 1.08 -17.00
CA LEU A 49 -24.68 1.34 -16.52
C LEU A 49 -23.63 0.73 -17.47
N PRO A 50 -22.59 1.47 -17.89
CA PRO A 50 -21.52 0.90 -18.72
C PRO A 50 -20.79 -0.23 -17.99
N GLU A 51 -20.52 -1.32 -18.70
CA GLU A 51 -19.94 -2.53 -18.12
C GLU A 51 -18.55 -2.29 -17.52
N ALA A 52 -17.77 -1.37 -18.10
CA ALA A 52 -16.48 -0.97 -17.57
C ALA A 52 -16.54 -0.54 -16.09
N VAL A 53 -17.63 0.08 -15.65
CA VAL A 53 -17.82 0.55 -14.27
C VAL A 53 -17.96 -0.62 -13.29
N ARG A 54 -18.44 -1.78 -13.75
CA ARG A 54 -18.52 -2.98 -12.91
C ARG A 54 -17.14 -3.51 -12.51
N THR A 55 -16.10 -3.10 -13.23
CA THR A 55 -14.70 -3.43 -12.94
C THR A 55 -13.96 -2.34 -12.15
N ASN A 56 -14.65 -1.28 -11.72
CA ASN A 56 -14.10 -0.29 -10.79
C ASN A 56 -14.03 -0.88 -9.37
N THR A 57 -13.14 -1.85 -9.19
CA THR A 57 -12.77 -2.42 -7.89
C THR A 57 -11.27 -2.27 -7.68
N PRO A 58 -10.77 -2.35 -6.43
CA PRO A 58 -9.33 -2.35 -6.18
C PRO A 58 -8.59 -3.43 -7.00
N GLU A 59 -9.17 -4.62 -7.10
CA GLU A 59 -8.61 -5.74 -7.85
C GLU A 59 -8.63 -5.47 -9.36
N GLY A 60 -9.73 -4.95 -9.90
CA GLY A 60 -9.85 -4.60 -11.31
C GLY A 60 -8.91 -3.47 -11.73
N LEU A 61 -8.74 -2.46 -10.86
CA LEU A 61 -7.77 -1.40 -11.05
C LEU A 61 -6.34 -1.95 -11.05
N HIS A 62 -6.00 -2.80 -10.07
CA HIS A 62 -4.68 -3.42 -10.01
C HIS A 62 -4.39 -4.26 -11.26
N GLN A 63 -5.34 -5.08 -11.71
CA GLN A 63 -5.20 -5.90 -12.91
C GLN A 63 -5.00 -5.04 -14.17
N ARG A 64 -5.73 -3.93 -14.31
CA ARG A 64 -5.56 -2.97 -15.42
C ARG A 64 -4.19 -2.30 -15.41
N LEU A 65 -3.71 -1.90 -14.24
CA LEU A 65 -2.38 -1.28 -14.09
C LEU A 65 -1.26 -2.30 -14.32
N ALA A 66 -1.46 -3.55 -13.93
CA ALA A 66 -0.52 -4.64 -14.17
C ALA A 66 -0.44 -4.99 -15.67
N SER A 67 -1.59 -5.11 -16.35
CA SER A 67 -1.63 -5.53 -17.76
C SER A 67 -1.02 -4.51 -18.72
N CYS A 68 -1.09 -3.22 -18.41
CA CYS A 68 -0.44 -2.16 -19.19
C CYS A 68 1.01 -1.88 -18.75
N GLY A 69 1.54 -2.64 -17.79
CA GLY A 69 2.89 -2.45 -17.26
C GLY A 69 3.07 -1.19 -16.42
N ALA A 70 2.01 -0.41 -16.13
CA ALA A 70 2.12 0.83 -15.36
C ALA A 70 2.72 0.62 -13.97
N LEU A 71 2.46 -0.53 -13.33
CA LEU A 71 3.00 -0.85 -12.01
C LEU A 71 4.54 -0.86 -11.96
N THR A 72 5.23 -1.16 -13.07
CA THR A 72 6.71 -1.17 -13.09
C THR A 72 7.30 0.24 -13.16
N HIS A 73 6.51 1.22 -13.61
CA HIS A 73 6.91 2.61 -13.75
C HIS A 73 6.50 3.48 -12.56
N LEU A 74 5.57 3.00 -11.73
CA LEU A 74 5.10 3.74 -10.55
C LEU A 74 6.08 3.53 -9.39
N PRO A 75 6.77 4.59 -8.92
CA PRO A 75 7.58 4.47 -7.72
C PRO A 75 6.67 4.23 -6.51
N HIS A 76 7.22 3.62 -5.46
CA HIS A 76 6.48 3.34 -4.22
C HIS A 76 5.89 4.62 -3.59
N TRP A 77 6.52 5.77 -3.84
CA TRP A 77 6.10 7.10 -3.38
C TRP A 77 6.00 8.05 -4.58
N PRO A 78 4.85 8.07 -5.31
CA PRO A 78 4.69 8.81 -6.57
C PRO A 78 4.75 10.34 -6.41
N PHE A 79 4.49 10.85 -5.21
CA PHE A 79 4.59 12.28 -4.90
C PHE A 79 5.88 12.66 -4.17
N GLY A 80 6.86 11.74 -4.15
CA GLY A 80 8.04 11.84 -3.31
C GLY A 80 7.75 11.50 -1.85
N CYS A 81 8.82 11.45 -1.05
CA CYS A 81 8.75 11.35 0.39
C CYS A 81 9.98 12.04 0.99
N ASP A 82 9.85 12.56 2.20
CA ASP A 82 10.96 13.18 2.94
C ASP A 82 11.95 12.15 3.54
N PHE A 83 11.83 10.87 3.15
CA PHE A 83 12.70 9.81 3.60
C PHE A 83 13.94 9.68 2.71
N ASP A 84 15.11 9.63 3.35
CA ASP A 84 16.33 9.25 2.65
C ASP A 84 16.38 7.74 2.34
N GLU A 85 17.39 7.31 1.56
CA GLU A 85 17.54 5.89 1.19
C GLU A 85 17.66 4.95 2.40
N ARG A 86 18.22 5.44 3.51
CA ARG A 86 18.38 4.67 4.75
C ARG A 86 17.04 4.52 5.46
N GLU A 87 16.27 5.58 5.52
CA GLU A 87 14.94 5.58 6.11
C GLU A 87 13.97 4.71 5.31
N LEU A 88 14.04 4.73 3.99
CA LEU A 88 13.28 3.81 3.14
C LEU A 88 13.65 2.34 3.40
N ARG A 89 14.94 2.04 3.55
CA ARG A 89 15.42 0.70 3.92
C ARG A 89 14.90 0.28 5.30
N LEU A 90 14.98 1.17 6.30
CA LEU A 90 14.47 0.93 7.65
C LEU A 90 12.96 0.70 7.65
N ILE A 91 12.18 1.48 6.91
CA ILE A 91 10.74 1.30 6.75
C ILE A 91 10.43 -0.10 6.20
N GLY A 92 11.17 -0.54 5.17
CA GLY A 92 11.05 -1.89 4.62
C GLY A 92 11.30 -2.98 5.67
N ALA A 93 12.43 -2.90 6.37
CA ALA A 93 12.79 -3.84 7.43
C ALA A 93 11.76 -3.86 8.57
N LEU A 94 11.28 -2.71 9.03
CA LEU A 94 10.29 -2.61 10.10
C LEU A 94 8.92 -3.15 9.67
N LYS A 95 8.49 -2.90 8.43
CA LYS A 95 7.25 -3.49 7.88
C LYS A 95 7.36 -5.02 7.82
N HIS A 96 8.49 -5.54 7.33
CA HIS A 96 8.75 -6.98 7.28
C HIS A 96 8.79 -7.63 8.68
N LEU A 97 9.45 -6.97 9.63
CA LEU A 97 9.49 -7.43 11.03
C LEU A 97 8.09 -7.44 11.65
N LYS A 98 7.29 -6.40 11.42
CA LYS A 98 5.89 -6.33 11.88
C LYS A 98 5.08 -7.50 11.30
N ALA A 99 5.16 -7.74 9.99
CA ALA A 99 4.46 -8.84 9.33
C ALA A 99 4.90 -10.23 9.86
N SER A 100 6.20 -10.40 10.13
CA SER A 100 6.77 -11.67 10.62
C SER A 100 6.44 -11.97 12.09
N THR A 101 6.00 -10.96 12.85
CA THR A 101 5.74 -11.06 14.29
C THR A 101 4.25 -10.99 14.67
N VAL A 102 3.34 -10.98 13.69
CA VAL A 102 1.88 -10.90 13.93
C VAL A 102 1.37 -12.08 14.77
N THR A 103 1.90 -13.29 14.55
CA THR A 103 1.48 -14.50 15.28
C THR A 103 2.45 -14.86 16.40
N PRO A 104 1.99 -15.52 17.49
CA PRO A 104 2.88 -15.97 18.57
C PRO A 104 4.02 -16.87 18.07
N ALA A 105 3.72 -17.80 17.15
CA ALA A 105 4.72 -18.67 16.54
C ALA A 105 5.72 -17.89 15.65
N GLY A 106 5.23 -16.92 14.87
CA GLY A 106 6.09 -16.05 14.05
C GLY A 106 7.02 -15.19 14.90
N LYS A 107 6.51 -14.64 16.01
CA LYS A 107 7.29 -13.89 16.99
C LYS A 107 8.40 -14.75 17.62
N LEU A 108 8.07 -15.95 18.09
CA LEU A 108 9.04 -16.86 18.71
C LEU A 108 10.14 -17.27 17.71
N ARG A 109 9.76 -17.57 16.47
CA ARG A 109 10.68 -17.89 15.39
C ARG A 109 11.61 -16.71 15.06
N SER A 110 11.08 -15.51 14.98
CA SER A 110 11.86 -14.29 14.69
C SER A 110 12.87 -14.01 15.80
N MET A 111 12.47 -14.16 17.07
CA MET A 111 13.37 -14.04 18.21
C MET A 111 14.48 -15.11 18.19
N ALA A 112 14.14 -16.38 17.93
CA ALA A 112 15.11 -17.46 17.84
C ALA A 112 16.15 -17.20 16.73
N LYS A 113 15.69 -16.82 15.53
CA LYS A 113 16.58 -16.44 14.41
C LYS A 113 17.48 -15.26 14.78
N ALA A 114 16.94 -14.22 15.41
CA ALA A 114 17.71 -13.04 15.80
C ALA A 114 18.78 -13.37 16.86
N LEU A 115 18.51 -14.31 17.77
CA LEU A 115 19.50 -14.81 18.72
C LEU A 115 20.60 -15.62 18.04
N LEU A 116 20.25 -16.50 17.09
CA LEU A 116 21.19 -17.34 16.34
C LEU A 116 22.10 -16.53 15.40
N ARG A 117 21.62 -15.39 14.88
CA ARG A 117 22.38 -14.50 14.00
C ARG A 117 23.63 -13.90 14.66
N GLY A 118 23.65 -13.77 15.98
CA GLY A 118 24.77 -13.20 16.71
C GLY A 118 24.79 -11.66 16.73
N ARG A 119 25.99 -11.07 16.79
CA ARG A 119 26.17 -9.60 16.97
C ARG A 119 25.92 -8.83 15.66
N PRO A 120 25.47 -7.55 15.73
CA PRO A 120 25.36 -6.69 14.56
C PRO A 120 26.67 -6.59 13.77
N ARG A 121 26.57 -6.56 12.44
CA ARG A 121 27.72 -6.39 11.53
C ARG A 121 27.98 -4.89 11.30
N PRO A 122 29.19 -4.48 10.88
CA PRO A 122 29.52 -3.08 10.65
C PRO A 122 28.57 -2.37 9.68
N GLU A 123 28.04 -3.10 8.69
CA GLU A 123 27.06 -2.63 7.71
C GLU A 123 25.74 -2.14 8.35
N HIS A 124 25.36 -2.64 9.53
CA HIS A 124 24.11 -2.26 10.21
C HIS A 124 24.28 -1.07 11.16
N LEU A 125 25.50 -0.62 11.43
CA LEU A 125 25.75 0.39 12.47
C LEU A 125 25.07 1.73 12.18
N ALA A 126 25.05 2.16 10.92
CA ALA A 126 24.39 3.41 10.54
C ALA A 126 22.86 3.34 10.74
N ASP A 127 22.25 2.19 10.43
CA ASP A 127 20.82 1.92 10.62
C ASP A 127 20.46 1.84 12.10
N LEU A 128 21.28 1.14 12.89
CA LEU A 128 21.14 1.06 14.34
C LEU A 128 21.26 2.43 14.99
N LYS A 129 22.21 3.26 14.58
CA LYS A 129 22.37 4.63 15.10
C LYS A 129 21.15 5.50 14.82
N ARG A 130 20.54 5.38 13.62
CA ARG A 130 19.29 6.09 13.29
C ARG A 130 18.16 5.70 14.24
N MET A 131 18.12 4.42 14.63
CA MET A 131 17.12 3.85 15.54
C MET A 131 17.50 3.96 17.03
N ARG A 132 18.66 4.55 17.37
CA ARG A 132 19.22 4.61 18.74
C ARG A 132 19.46 3.24 19.38
N LEU A 133 19.85 2.26 18.57
CA LEU A 133 20.14 0.88 18.95
C LEU A 133 21.61 0.50 18.73
N ASP A 134 22.49 1.48 18.48
CA ASP A 134 23.93 1.30 18.30
C ASP A 134 24.67 1.00 19.61
N SER A 135 24.12 1.43 20.75
CA SER A 135 24.65 1.16 22.09
C SER A 135 23.54 0.70 23.05
N PRO A 136 23.07 -0.56 22.95
CA PRO A 136 21.92 -1.03 23.72
C PRO A 136 22.25 -1.19 25.22
N ALA A 137 21.50 -0.50 26.06
CA ALA A 137 21.67 -0.44 27.51
C ALA A 137 21.11 -1.67 28.24
N ASN A 138 20.06 -2.29 27.70
CA ASN A 138 19.36 -3.42 28.32
C ASN A 138 19.17 -4.61 27.36
N ILE A 139 18.65 -5.72 27.89
CA ILE A 139 18.44 -6.96 27.13
C ILE A 139 17.38 -6.76 26.03
N SER A 140 16.34 -5.95 26.28
CA SER A 140 15.30 -5.66 25.28
C SER A 140 15.90 -4.98 24.06
N GLU A 141 16.65 -3.89 24.26
CA GLU A 141 17.32 -3.16 23.18
C GLU A 141 18.33 -4.03 22.42
N ARG A 142 19.00 -4.98 23.11
CA ARG A 142 19.87 -5.96 22.44
C ARG A 142 19.09 -6.90 21.52
N ILE A 143 17.90 -7.33 21.94
CA ILE A 143 17.03 -8.17 21.11
C ILE A 143 16.47 -7.35 19.95
N GLU A 144 16.04 -6.11 20.19
CA GLU A 144 15.53 -5.19 19.17
C GLU A 144 16.59 -4.89 18.11
N ALA A 145 17.83 -4.58 18.51
CA ALA A 145 18.95 -4.38 17.60
C ALA A 145 19.17 -5.61 16.70
N ARG A 146 19.11 -6.82 17.27
CA ARG A 146 19.28 -8.07 16.51
C ARG A 146 18.11 -8.36 15.58
N LEU A 147 16.89 -8.10 16.01
CA LEU A 147 15.67 -8.26 15.19
C LEU A 147 15.69 -7.29 14.01
N LEU A 148 16.06 -6.02 14.25
CA LEU A 148 16.20 -5.04 13.18
C LEU A 148 17.25 -5.48 12.17
N CYS A 149 18.42 -5.92 12.63
CA CYS A 149 19.46 -6.39 11.73
C CYS A 149 19.07 -7.66 10.95
N LEU A 150 18.30 -8.57 11.57
CA LEU A 150 17.73 -9.73 10.87
C LEU A 150 16.78 -9.27 9.75
N ALA A 151 15.90 -8.32 10.04
CA ALA A 151 14.95 -7.80 9.06
C ALA A 151 15.64 -7.02 7.93
N LEU A 152 16.70 -6.27 8.23
CA LEU A 152 17.54 -5.60 7.23
C LEU A 152 18.18 -6.61 6.27
N ASP A 153 18.66 -7.75 6.78
CA ASP A 153 19.24 -8.81 5.96
C ASP A 153 18.19 -9.50 5.08
N GLU A 154 17.03 -9.85 5.65
CA GLU A 154 15.95 -10.53 4.93
C GLU A 154 15.34 -9.63 3.83
N THR A 155 15.25 -8.32 4.06
CA THR A 155 14.71 -7.36 3.08
C THR A 155 15.73 -6.89 2.04
N SER A 156 17.04 -6.92 2.35
CA SER A 156 18.08 -6.57 1.37
C SER A 156 18.19 -7.58 0.23
N GLY A 157 17.74 -8.83 0.43
CA GLY A 157 17.68 -9.88 -0.59
C GLY A 157 16.41 -9.89 -1.44
N GLN A 158 15.36 -9.19 -1.02
CA GLN A 158 14.13 -9.02 -1.79
C GLN A 158 14.36 -7.98 -2.88
N LYS A 159 14.86 -8.43 -4.04
CA LYS A 159 14.82 -7.62 -5.26
C LYS A 159 13.39 -7.16 -5.51
N ARG A 160 13.26 -5.85 -5.73
CA ARG A 160 12.05 -5.09 -6.08
C ARG A 160 11.13 -5.95 -6.97
N ALA A 161 9.99 -6.34 -6.41
CA ALA A 161 8.82 -6.78 -7.16
C ALA A 161 7.81 -5.64 -7.17
#